data_AF-A0A2N2QSD3-F1
#
_entry.id   AF-A0A2N2QSD3-F1
#
_cell.length_a   1.000
_cell.length_b   1.000
_cell.length_c   1.000
_cell.angle_alpha   90.00
_cell.angle_beta   90.00
_cell.angle_gamma   90.00
#
_symmetry.space_group_name_H-M   'P 1'
#
loop_
_entity.id
_entity.type
_entity.pdbx_description
1 polymer ?
#
loop_
_entity_poly.entity_id
_entity_poly.type
_entity_poly.pdbx_seq_one_letter_code
_entity_poly.pdbx_strand_id
1 'polypeptide(L)'
;MSDSKAKPATSIEKAQKARRKFLQSVGLTAGVVGLSLLGYIPVVDARPPRLRPPGALNEQDFLSSCIKCGQCVQVCPVQAIKLADIGDGFGLGVPYIDARAQACDFSCDAVQCILACPTGSLTYEKPDFLNIRDGAPLAAAPILKAKEKDAEPTLNLKERIGVARLARPESCLAIQGRGFKGQARGANFTGELRYMAVDRWKPVPVREHPYDLELCDLCVRECPVKDAIELRPVKGADGVERMTPTVLEPCVGCGVCEMICPAEPAAIVIDPQAVWKA
;
A
#
# COMPACT_ATOMS: atom_id res chain seq x y z
N MET A 1 -20.87 59.49 -47.21
CA MET A 1 -21.99 58.66 -47.69
C MET A 1 -21.75 57.24 -47.18
N SER A 2 -22.37 56.88 -46.07
CA SER A 2 -22.27 55.53 -45.49
C SER A 2 -23.67 54.93 -45.52
N ASP A 3 -23.95 54.15 -46.56
CA ASP A 3 -25.23 53.45 -46.74
C ASP A 3 -25.21 52.18 -45.88
N SER A 4 -25.82 52.26 -44.70
CA SER A 4 -26.07 51.08 -43.87
C SER A 4 -27.26 50.31 -44.45
N LYS A 5 -26.98 49.35 -45.34
CA LYS A 5 -28.00 48.40 -45.83
C LYS A 5 -28.51 47.54 -44.68
N ALA A 6 -29.74 47.79 -44.26
CA ALA A 6 -30.46 46.95 -43.29
C ALA A 6 -30.62 45.52 -43.83
N LYS A 7 -30.19 44.53 -43.05
CA LYS A 7 -30.34 43.10 -43.39
C LYS A 7 -31.84 42.74 -43.46
N PRO A 8 -32.28 42.00 -44.49
CA PRO A 8 -33.69 41.57 -44.61
C PRO A 8 -34.09 40.65 -43.45
N ALA A 9 -35.32 40.81 -42.96
CA ALA A 9 -35.87 40.02 -41.86
C ALA A 9 -35.95 38.52 -42.23
N THR A 10 -35.44 37.67 -41.34
CA THR A 10 -35.45 36.21 -41.56
C THR A 10 -36.84 35.63 -41.26
N SER A 11 -37.30 34.67 -42.07
CA SER A 11 -38.60 34.03 -41.84
C SER A 11 -38.62 33.23 -40.55
N ILE A 12 -39.76 33.22 -39.84
CA ILE A 12 -39.95 32.52 -38.56
C ILE A 12 -39.53 31.04 -38.66
N GLU A 13 -39.87 30.39 -39.77
CA GLU A 13 -39.53 28.99 -40.03
C GLU A 13 -38.01 28.75 -40.17
N LYS A 14 -37.29 29.66 -40.83
CA LYS A 14 -35.82 29.62 -40.93
C LYS A 14 -35.17 29.85 -39.57
N ALA A 15 -35.70 30.79 -38.77
CA ALA A 15 -35.23 31.07 -37.42
C ALA A 15 -35.45 29.87 -36.47
N GLN A 16 -36.62 29.21 -36.54
CA GLN A 16 -36.92 27.99 -35.78
C GLN A 16 -36.04 26.81 -36.19
N LYS A 17 -35.81 26.60 -37.49
CA LYS A 17 -34.92 25.54 -38.00
C LYS A 17 -33.46 25.77 -37.58
N ALA A 18 -33.00 27.03 -37.58
CA ALA A 18 -31.67 27.40 -37.09
C ALA A 18 -31.54 27.17 -35.58
N ARG A 19 -32.53 27.58 -34.77
CA ARG A 19 -32.56 27.34 -33.31
C ARG A 19 -32.55 25.85 -32.98
N ARG A 20 -33.31 25.02 -33.70
CA ARG A 20 -33.32 23.56 -33.52
C ARG A 20 -31.96 22.94 -33.82
N LYS A 21 -31.33 23.32 -34.94
CA LYS A 21 -29.98 22.85 -35.28
C LYS A 21 -28.95 23.26 -34.21
N PHE A 22 -29.02 24.49 -33.73
CA PHE A 22 -28.14 24.99 -32.67
C PHE A 22 -28.28 24.18 -31.37
N LEU A 23 -29.52 23.95 -30.90
CA LEU A 23 -29.78 23.14 -29.71
C LEU A 23 -29.32 21.69 -29.88
N GLN A 24 -29.51 21.10 -31.06
CA GLN A 24 -29.01 19.76 -31.37
C GLN A 24 -27.48 19.69 -31.34
N SER A 25 -26.79 20.67 -31.94
CA SER A 25 -25.33 20.74 -31.88
C SER A 25 -24.82 20.95 -30.45
N VAL A 26 -25.48 21.80 -29.64
CA VAL A 26 -25.11 21.99 -28.23
C VAL A 26 -25.31 20.71 -27.44
N GLY A 27 -26.44 20.02 -27.62
CA GLY A 27 -26.73 18.75 -26.96
C GLY A 27 -25.72 17.65 -27.33
N LEU A 28 -25.38 17.51 -28.61
CA LEU A 28 -24.35 16.57 -29.08
C LEU A 28 -22.97 16.91 -28.52
N THR A 29 -22.55 18.18 -28.59
CA THR A 29 -21.25 18.61 -28.07
C THR A 29 -21.17 18.41 -26.56
N ALA A 30 -22.20 18.84 -25.80
CA ALA A 30 -22.25 18.64 -24.35
C ALA A 30 -22.27 17.14 -23.98
N GLY A 31 -23.00 16.32 -24.74
CA GLY A 31 -23.02 14.87 -24.57
C GLY A 31 -21.65 14.24 -24.79
N VAL A 32 -20.97 14.58 -25.90
CA VAL A 32 -19.64 14.04 -26.23
C VAL A 32 -18.58 14.51 -25.22
N VAL A 33 -18.58 15.80 -24.85
CA VAL A 33 -17.66 16.34 -23.84
C VAL A 33 -17.93 15.70 -22.48
N GLY A 34 -19.20 15.60 -22.07
CA GLY A 34 -19.59 14.95 -20.82
C GLY A 34 -19.14 13.49 -20.76
N LEU A 35 -19.34 12.72 -21.83
CA LEU A 35 -18.91 11.32 -21.91
C LEU A 35 -17.38 11.19 -21.87
N SER A 36 -16.66 12.09 -22.54
CA SER A 36 -15.19 12.12 -22.56
C SER A 36 -14.61 12.42 -21.18
N LEU A 37 -15.28 13.27 -20.39
CA LEU A 37 -14.87 13.62 -19.03
C LEU A 37 -15.11 12.48 -18.02
N LEU A 38 -15.93 11.47 -18.33
CA LEU A 38 -16.08 10.30 -17.45
C LEU A 38 -14.75 9.57 -17.22
N GLY A 39 -13.82 9.64 -18.16
CA GLY A 39 -12.46 9.09 -18.01
C GLY A 39 -11.60 9.78 -16.94
N TYR A 40 -12.00 10.96 -16.45
CA TYR A 40 -11.32 11.67 -15.36
C TYR A 40 -11.82 11.25 -13.98
N ILE A 41 -12.96 10.57 -13.86
CA ILE A 41 -13.51 10.11 -12.57
C ILE A 41 -12.46 9.33 -11.74
N PRO A 42 -11.71 8.36 -12.31
CA PRO A 42 -10.71 7.61 -11.54
C PRO A 42 -9.45 8.42 -11.18
N VAL A 43 -9.27 9.59 -11.80
CA VAL A 43 -8.16 10.51 -11.51
C VAL A 43 -8.54 11.46 -10.36
N VAL A 44 -9.80 11.87 -10.29
CA VAL A 44 -10.33 12.72 -9.22
C VAL A 44 -10.54 11.91 -7.93
N ASP A 45 -10.86 10.62 -8.06
CA ASP A 45 -10.93 9.69 -6.94
C ASP A 45 -9.51 9.29 -6.49
N ALA A 46 -8.84 10.21 -5.81
CA ALA A 46 -7.48 10.05 -5.30
C ALA A 46 -7.45 8.95 -4.24
N ARG A 47 -7.20 7.72 -4.69
CA ARG A 47 -6.94 6.60 -3.79
C ARG A 47 -5.67 6.86 -2.98
N PRO A 48 -5.60 6.33 -1.73
CA PRO A 48 -4.38 6.40 -0.95
C PRO A 48 -3.19 5.83 -1.75
N PRO A 49 -1.98 6.36 -1.55
CA PRO A 49 -0.78 5.86 -2.21
C PRO A 49 -0.68 4.35 -1.97
N ARG A 50 -0.29 3.59 -3.00
CA ARG A 50 -0.23 2.13 -2.90
C ARG A 50 1.12 1.68 -2.37
N LEU A 51 1.14 0.66 -1.52
CA LEU A 51 2.38 0.03 -1.07
C LEU A 51 3.01 -0.71 -2.25
N ARG A 52 4.23 -0.33 -2.63
CA ARG A 52 4.96 -0.98 -3.73
C ARG A 52 5.77 -2.18 -3.22
N PRO A 53 6.07 -3.17 -4.08
CA PRO A 53 6.94 -4.28 -3.70
C PRO A 53 8.33 -3.82 -3.22
N PRO A 54 9.05 -4.67 -2.47
CA PRO A 54 10.45 -4.44 -2.09
C PRO A 54 11.33 -4.00 -3.27
N GLY A 55 12.18 -2.99 -3.02
CA GLY A 55 13.12 -2.46 -4.01
C GLY A 55 12.52 -1.50 -5.03
N ALA A 56 11.25 -1.11 -4.91
CA ALA A 56 10.64 -0.19 -5.86
C ALA A 56 11.36 1.16 -5.94
N LEU A 57 11.53 1.64 -7.17
CA LEU A 57 11.90 3.03 -7.46
C LEU A 57 10.85 3.99 -6.88
N ASN A 58 11.19 5.28 -6.87
CA ASN A 58 10.19 6.29 -6.52
C ASN A 58 9.04 6.25 -7.50
N GLU A 59 7.84 6.62 -7.03
CA GLU A 59 6.59 6.37 -7.73
C GLU A 59 6.61 6.76 -9.23
N GLN A 60 7.18 7.92 -9.57
CA GLN A 60 7.26 8.38 -10.96
C GLN A 60 8.19 7.50 -11.82
N ASP A 61 9.39 7.22 -11.34
CA ASP A 61 10.38 6.36 -12.02
C ASP A 61 9.91 4.91 -12.09
N PHE A 62 9.20 4.46 -11.05
CA PHE A 62 8.60 3.14 -10.99
C PHE A 62 7.54 2.99 -12.08
N LEU A 63 6.62 3.95 -12.18
CA LEU A 63 5.53 3.93 -13.15
C LEU A 63 6.01 4.06 -14.59
N SER A 64 7.10 4.79 -14.84
CA SER A 64 7.66 4.98 -16.19
C SER A 64 8.47 3.78 -16.67
N SER A 65 9.16 3.07 -15.76
CA SER A 65 9.99 1.91 -16.10
C SER A 65 9.24 0.57 -16.02
N CYS A 66 8.16 0.48 -15.25
CA CYS A 66 7.44 -0.78 -15.07
C CYS A 66 6.67 -1.16 -16.35
N ILE A 67 7.10 -2.25 -16.99
CA ILE A 67 6.43 -2.82 -18.18
C ILE A 67 5.22 -3.70 -17.84
N LYS A 68 4.83 -3.80 -16.56
CA LYS A 68 3.63 -4.52 -16.11
C LYS A 68 3.62 -6.01 -16.49
N CYS A 69 4.80 -6.65 -16.53
CA CYS A 69 4.94 -8.04 -16.94
C CYS A 69 4.42 -9.08 -15.93
N GLY A 70 4.17 -8.68 -14.68
CA GLY A 70 3.65 -9.56 -13.63
C GLY A 70 4.65 -10.57 -13.06
N GLN A 71 5.92 -10.57 -13.46
CA GLN A 71 6.91 -11.55 -12.96
C GLN A 71 7.08 -11.49 -11.43
N CYS A 72 7.07 -10.29 -10.85
CA CYS A 72 7.09 -10.11 -9.39
C CYS A 72 5.92 -10.78 -8.66
N VAL A 73 4.74 -10.86 -9.29
CA VAL A 73 3.56 -11.55 -8.74
C VAL A 73 3.77 -13.07 -8.77
N GLN A 74 4.29 -13.59 -9.87
CA GLN A 74 4.49 -15.03 -10.06
C GLN A 74 5.51 -15.63 -9.09
N VAL A 75 6.55 -14.85 -8.73
CA VAL A 75 7.61 -15.31 -7.83
C VAL A 75 7.31 -15.08 -6.35
N CYS A 76 6.19 -14.43 -6.00
CA CYS A 76 5.87 -14.12 -4.60
C CYS A 76 5.28 -15.35 -3.90
N PRO A 77 5.99 -15.99 -2.95
CA PRO A 77 5.54 -17.25 -2.35
C PRO A 77 4.25 -17.12 -1.54
N VAL A 78 4.03 -15.95 -0.92
CA VAL A 78 2.82 -15.64 -0.13
C VAL A 78 1.81 -14.80 -0.91
N GLN A 79 1.98 -14.64 -2.23
CA GLN A 79 1.05 -13.92 -3.10
C GLN A 79 0.67 -12.50 -2.62
N ALA A 80 1.59 -11.82 -1.93
CA ALA A 80 1.37 -10.47 -1.40
C ALA A 80 1.25 -9.39 -2.48
N ILE A 81 1.86 -9.63 -3.65
CA ILE A 81 1.87 -8.67 -4.75
C ILE A 81 0.71 -8.96 -5.69
N LYS A 82 -0.10 -7.94 -5.97
CA LYS A 82 -1.21 -7.98 -6.93
C LYS A 82 -0.99 -6.96 -8.03
N LEU A 83 -1.54 -7.22 -9.22
CA LEU A 83 -1.61 -6.21 -10.27
C LEU A 83 -2.91 -5.41 -10.10
N ALA A 84 -2.80 -4.09 -10.20
CA ALA A 84 -3.97 -3.24 -10.16
C ALA A 84 -4.87 -3.45 -11.38
N ASP A 85 -6.17 -3.46 -11.17
CA ASP A 85 -7.20 -3.65 -12.20
C ASP A 85 -7.76 -2.29 -12.69
N ILE A 86 -8.66 -2.32 -13.67
CA ILE A 86 -9.33 -1.15 -14.25
C ILE A 86 -10.17 -0.43 -13.20
N GLY A 87 -10.75 -1.20 -12.29
CA GLY A 87 -11.47 -0.70 -11.14
C GLY A 87 -10.56 0.03 -10.16
N ASP A 88 -9.23 -0.11 -10.24
CA ASP A 88 -8.31 0.49 -9.27
C ASP A 88 -7.89 1.92 -9.57
N GLY A 89 -8.33 2.46 -10.71
CA GLY A 89 -8.00 3.81 -11.15
C GLY A 89 -6.62 3.86 -11.81
N PHE A 90 -5.83 4.88 -11.49
CA PHE A 90 -4.53 5.08 -12.12
C PHE A 90 -3.55 3.93 -11.81
N GLY A 91 -2.72 3.58 -12.80
CA GLY A 91 -1.73 2.50 -12.65
C GLY A 91 -2.27 1.10 -12.91
N LEU A 92 -3.19 0.91 -13.87
CA LEU A 92 -3.61 -0.40 -14.37
C LEU A 92 -2.39 -1.29 -14.70
N GLY A 93 -2.40 -2.52 -14.20
CA GLY A 93 -1.35 -3.52 -14.38
C GLY A 93 -0.08 -3.26 -13.57
N VAL A 94 -0.03 -2.19 -12.77
CA VAL A 94 1.14 -1.87 -11.94
C VAL A 94 1.05 -2.64 -10.62
N PRO A 95 2.13 -3.32 -10.18
CA PRO A 95 2.07 -4.15 -8.99
C PRO A 95 2.01 -3.32 -7.70
N TYR A 96 1.28 -3.83 -6.71
CA TYR A 96 1.14 -3.26 -5.38
C TYR A 96 0.87 -4.35 -4.33
N ILE A 97 0.96 -3.98 -3.06
CA ILE A 97 0.66 -4.82 -1.90
C ILE A 97 -0.52 -4.20 -1.16
N ASP A 98 -1.52 -5.02 -0.84
CA ASP A 98 -2.57 -4.69 0.12
C ASP A 98 -2.20 -5.35 1.46
N ALA A 99 -1.53 -4.58 2.32
CA ALA A 99 -0.98 -5.08 3.58
C ALA A 99 -2.05 -5.67 4.51
N ARG A 100 -3.28 -5.14 4.49
CA ARG A 100 -4.37 -5.64 5.33
C ARG A 100 -4.91 -6.97 4.83
N ALA A 101 -4.85 -7.24 3.52
CA ALA A 101 -5.30 -8.50 2.93
C ALA A 101 -4.20 -9.58 2.93
N GLN A 102 -2.99 -9.24 2.48
CA GLN A 102 -1.84 -10.13 2.41
C GLN A 102 -0.54 -9.30 2.42
N ALA A 103 0.20 -9.37 3.53
CA ALA A 103 1.46 -8.65 3.68
C ALA A 103 2.65 -9.41 3.06
N CYS A 104 3.72 -8.67 2.79
CA CYS A 104 5.02 -9.27 2.52
C CYS A 104 5.64 -9.72 3.85
N ASP A 105 5.94 -11.00 4.00
CA ASP A 105 6.56 -11.56 5.20
C ASP A 105 8.03 -11.96 4.97
N PHE A 106 8.57 -11.56 3.81
CA PHE A 106 9.89 -11.93 3.34
C PHE A 106 10.17 -13.44 3.32
N SER A 107 9.14 -14.28 3.11
CA SER A 107 9.28 -15.74 2.98
C SER A 107 10.28 -16.21 1.94
N CYS A 108 10.57 -15.38 0.94
CA CYS A 108 11.56 -15.68 -0.08
C CYS A 108 13.01 -15.37 0.31
N ASP A 109 13.25 -14.75 1.48
CA ASP A 109 14.50 -14.30 2.12
C ASP A 109 15.41 -13.37 1.29
N ALA A 110 15.46 -13.53 -0.03
CA ALA A 110 16.25 -12.78 -0.99
C ALA A 110 15.42 -11.76 -1.78
N VAL A 111 14.18 -11.47 -1.38
CA VAL A 111 13.26 -10.56 -2.12
C VAL A 111 13.23 -10.88 -3.63
N GLN A 112 12.80 -12.10 -3.95
CA GLN A 112 12.76 -12.65 -5.32
C GLN A 112 12.05 -11.76 -6.34
N CYS A 113 11.11 -10.92 -5.91
CA CYS A 113 10.46 -9.92 -6.77
C CYS A 113 11.45 -8.95 -7.41
N ILE A 114 12.54 -8.60 -6.72
CA ILE A 114 13.62 -7.76 -7.26
C ILE A 114 14.37 -8.51 -8.36
N LEU A 115 14.78 -9.76 -8.09
CA LEU A 115 15.50 -10.61 -9.05
C LEU A 115 14.68 -10.90 -10.31
N ALA A 116 13.36 -11.02 -10.16
CA ALA A 116 12.44 -11.25 -11.26
C ALA A 116 12.03 -9.97 -12.01
N CYS A 117 12.57 -8.80 -11.69
CA CYS A 117 12.21 -7.56 -12.37
C CYS A 117 13.14 -7.30 -13.57
N PRO A 118 12.68 -7.48 -14.83
CA PRO A 118 13.56 -7.37 -15.99
C PRO A 118 13.93 -5.92 -16.34
N THR A 119 13.19 -4.93 -15.81
CA THR A 119 13.37 -3.51 -16.12
C THR A 119 14.17 -2.75 -15.06
N GLY A 120 14.46 -3.37 -13.91
CA GLY A 120 15.04 -2.67 -12.76
C GLY A 120 14.08 -1.71 -12.06
N SER A 121 12.77 -1.78 -12.33
CA SER A 121 11.75 -1.03 -11.57
C SER A 121 11.71 -1.45 -10.10
N LEU A 122 12.11 -2.70 -9.81
CA LEU A 122 12.48 -3.17 -8.49
C LEU A 122 13.98 -3.44 -8.50
N THR A 123 14.73 -2.87 -7.57
CA THR A 123 16.19 -2.99 -7.48
C THR A 123 16.66 -3.05 -6.02
N TYR A 124 17.79 -3.72 -5.79
CA TYR A 124 18.49 -3.71 -4.49
C TYR A 124 19.16 -2.37 -4.22
N GLU A 125 19.63 -1.74 -5.30
CA GLU A 125 20.44 -0.53 -5.26
C GLU A 125 19.98 0.38 -6.38
N LYS A 126 19.52 1.58 -6.00
CA LYS A 126 19.16 2.60 -6.96
C LYS A 126 20.44 3.27 -7.45
N PRO A 127 20.58 3.48 -8.77
CA PRO A 127 21.68 4.29 -9.30
C PRO A 127 21.66 5.71 -8.73
N ASP A 128 22.84 6.32 -8.58
CA ASP A 128 23.02 7.65 -7.98
C ASP A 128 22.22 8.78 -8.65
N PHE A 129 21.86 8.61 -9.93
CA PHE A 129 21.08 9.59 -10.67
C PHE A 129 19.58 9.55 -10.35
N LEU A 130 19.11 8.53 -9.64
CA LEU A 130 17.72 8.44 -9.19
C LEU A 130 17.57 9.05 -7.80
N ASN A 131 16.50 9.80 -7.61
CA ASN A 131 16.18 10.36 -6.31
C ASN A 131 15.81 9.23 -5.33
N ILE A 132 16.23 9.37 -4.08
CA ILE A 132 15.74 8.57 -2.95
C ILE A 132 14.90 9.49 -2.08
N ARG A 133 13.77 9.00 -1.57
CA ARG A 133 12.95 9.79 -0.64
C ARG A 133 13.73 9.97 0.68
N ASP A 134 13.81 11.20 1.17
CA ASP A 134 14.49 11.49 2.45
C ASP A 134 13.91 10.67 3.59
N GLY A 135 14.73 9.88 4.28
CA GLY A 135 14.28 8.97 5.35
C GLY A 135 13.65 7.65 4.86
N ALA A 136 13.74 7.33 3.57
CA ALA A 136 13.53 5.96 3.07
C ALA A 136 14.71 5.02 3.31
N PRO A 137 15.99 5.46 3.32
CA PRO A 137 17.11 4.59 3.66
C PRO A 137 16.99 4.00 5.06
N LEU A 138 17.36 2.73 5.20
CA LEU A 138 17.53 2.05 6.48
C LEU A 138 18.93 2.35 7.02
N ALA A 139 19.07 2.60 8.32
CA ALA A 139 20.36 2.89 8.95
C ALA A 139 21.29 1.67 8.93
N ALA A 140 20.73 0.46 8.90
CA ALA A 140 21.45 -0.78 8.71
C ALA A 140 20.58 -1.80 7.96
N ALA A 141 21.23 -2.82 7.40
CA ALA A 141 20.51 -3.94 6.77
C ALA A 141 19.62 -4.63 7.83
N PRO A 142 18.30 -4.76 7.59
CA PRO A 142 17.37 -5.23 8.61
C PRO A 142 17.56 -6.72 8.85
N ILE A 143 17.55 -7.13 10.11
CA ILE A 143 17.70 -8.53 10.52
C ILE A 143 16.35 -9.22 10.43
N LEU A 144 16.27 -10.33 9.69
CA LEU A 144 15.09 -11.18 9.70
C LEU A 144 15.12 -12.08 10.93
N LYS A 145 14.06 -12.05 11.74
CA LYS A 145 13.92 -12.97 12.89
C LYS A 145 14.06 -14.43 12.46
N ALA A 146 13.62 -14.73 11.23
CA ALA A 146 13.70 -16.06 10.64
C ALA A 146 15.13 -16.61 10.46
N LYS A 147 16.08 -15.69 10.32
CA LYS A 147 17.47 -15.97 10.01
C LYS A 147 18.41 -15.52 11.12
N GLU A 148 17.90 -15.13 12.28
CA GLU A 148 18.72 -14.53 13.34
C GLU A 148 19.89 -15.43 13.79
N LYS A 149 19.74 -16.74 13.65
CA LYS A 149 20.76 -17.74 13.98
C LYS A 149 21.66 -18.13 12.80
N ASP A 150 21.36 -17.65 11.59
CA ASP A 150 22.15 -17.91 10.39
C ASP A 150 23.39 -17.00 10.38
N ALA A 151 24.45 -17.41 9.67
CA ALA A 151 25.67 -16.60 9.53
C ALA A 151 25.41 -15.23 8.86
N GLU A 152 24.40 -15.16 7.98
CA GLU A 152 23.98 -13.96 7.27
C GLU A 152 22.48 -13.69 7.54
N PRO A 153 22.16 -13.04 8.67
CA PRO A 153 20.78 -12.90 9.14
C PRO A 153 20.02 -11.73 8.50
N THR A 154 20.74 -10.89 7.74
CA THR A 154 20.21 -9.64 7.19
C THR A 154 19.47 -9.85 5.88
N LEU A 155 18.47 -9.02 5.65
CA LEU A 155 17.80 -8.85 4.37
C LEU A 155 18.61 -7.85 3.54
N ASN A 156 18.88 -8.19 2.27
CA ASN A 156 19.53 -7.28 1.34
C ASN A 156 18.52 -6.22 0.86
N LEU A 157 18.18 -5.26 1.72
CA LEU A 157 17.28 -4.17 1.40
C LEU A 157 17.86 -2.89 2.01
N LYS A 158 18.12 -1.89 1.16
CA LYS A 158 18.68 -0.59 1.58
C LYS A 158 17.61 0.44 1.93
N GLU A 159 16.39 0.26 1.43
CA GLU A 159 15.29 1.23 1.55
C GLU A 159 13.98 0.59 2.01
N ARG A 160 13.24 1.34 2.82
CA ARG A 160 11.88 0.98 3.28
C ARG A 160 10.87 1.09 2.14
N ILE A 161 9.91 0.17 2.11
CA ILE A 161 8.75 0.28 1.19
C ILE A 161 7.59 1.09 1.78
N GLY A 162 7.56 1.24 3.10
CA GLY A 162 6.62 2.07 3.83
C GLY A 162 7.05 2.18 5.29
N VAL A 163 6.19 2.76 6.14
CA VAL A 163 6.43 2.82 7.58
C VAL A 163 5.15 2.45 8.30
N ALA A 164 5.26 1.60 9.32
CA ALA A 164 4.11 1.31 10.17
C ALA A 164 3.78 2.53 11.04
N ARG A 165 2.49 2.81 11.23
CA ARG A 165 2.00 3.87 12.10
C ARG A 165 0.85 3.35 12.94
N LEU A 166 0.90 3.63 14.24
CA LEU A 166 -0.25 3.45 15.12
C LEU A 166 -1.32 4.49 14.78
N ALA A 167 -2.24 4.12 13.90
CA ALA A 167 -3.26 5.04 13.37
C ALA A 167 -4.46 5.20 14.30
N ARG A 168 -4.77 4.17 15.09
CA ARG A 168 -5.97 4.11 15.95
C ARG A 168 -5.62 3.53 17.32
N PRO A 169 -4.94 4.31 18.19
CA PRO A 169 -4.57 3.88 19.54
C PRO A 169 -5.75 3.33 20.35
N GLU A 170 -6.93 3.92 20.16
CA GLU A 170 -8.18 3.55 20.83
C GLU A 170 -8.66 2.13 20.50
N SER A 171 -8.27 1.58 19.35
CA SER A 171 -8.62 0.22 18.93
C SER A 171 -7.56 -0.83 19.32
N CYS A 172 -6.39 -0.38 19.80
CA CYS A 172 -5.29 -1.27 20.15
C CYS A 172 -5.56 -2.00 21.46
N LEU A 173 -5.67 -3.34 21.40
CA LEU A 173 -5.88 -4.17 22.58
C LEU A 173 -4.75 -4.01 23.63
N ALA A 174 -3.50 -3.84 23.19
CA ALA A 174 -2.36 -3.61 24.09
C ALA A 174 -2.53 -2.33 24.91
N ILE A 175 -2.93 -1.24 24.25
CA ILE A 175 -3.17 0.07 24.88
C ILE A 175 -4.37 -0.03 25.84
N GLN A 176 -5.37 -0.83 25.50
CA GLN A 176 -6.50 -1.12 26.39
C GLN A 176 -6.14 -2.05 27.57
N GLY A 177 -4.90 -2.55 27.65
CA GLY A 177 -4.48 -3.51 28.68
C GLY A 177 -5.11 -4.90 28.51
N ARG A 178 -5.53 -5.24 27.29
CA ARG A 178 -6.26 -6.48 26.99
C ARG A 178 -5.40 -7.49 26.25
N GLY A 179 -5.63 -8.74 26.60
CA GLY A 179 -5.14 -9.91 25.88
C GLY A 179 -5.85 -10.14 24.54
N PHE A 180 -5.44 -11.22 23.86
CA PHE A 180 -6.09 -11.70 22.65
C PHE A 180 -6.12 -13.22 22.64
N LYS A 181 -7.31 -13.80 22.44
CA LYS A 181 -7.52 -15.25 22.33
C LYS A 181 -8.31 -15.58 21.08
N GLY A 182 -7.84 -16.55 20.31
CA GLY A 182 -8.46 -17.00 19.06
C GLY A 182 -7.59 -16.74 17.83
N GLN A 183 -8.23 -16.64 16.67
CA GLN A 183 -7.56 -16.50 15.37
C GLN A 183 -7.54 -15.02 14.97
N ALA A 184 -6.37 -14.51 14.59
CA ALA A 184 -6.29 -13.15 14.07
C ALA A 184 -7.19 -13.01 12.84
N ARG A 185 -8.03 -11.97 12.79
CA ARG A 185 -8.95 -11.65 11.67
C ARG A 185 -10.10 -12.65 11.45
N GLY A 186 -10.23 -13.67 12.29
CA GLY A 186 -11.32 -14.64 12.27
C GLY A 186 -11.23 -15.70 11.16
N ALA A 187 -12.18 -16.64 11.16
CA ALA A 187 -12.13 -17.87 10.35
C ALA A 187 -12.21 -17.65 8.82
N ASN A 188 -12.72 -16.49 8.38
CA ASN A 188 -12.88 -16.17 6.96
C ASN A 188 -11.65 -15.46 6.37
N PHE A 189 -10.65 -15.13 7.18
CA PHE A 189 -9.45 -14.46 6.68
C PHE A 189 -8.56 -15.44 5.92
N THR A 190 -8.18 -15.05 4.70
CA THR A 190 -7.44 -15.91 3.75
C THR A 190 -5.95 -15.62 3.71
N GLY A 191 -5.47 -14.58 4.43
CA GLY A 191 -4.06 -14.24 4.42
C GLY A 191 -3.22 -15.35 5.03
N GLU A 192 -2.01 -15.52 4.49
CA GLU A 192 -1.03 -16.49 4.92
C GLU A 192 0.18 -15.79 5.55
N LEU A 193 0.80 -16.45 6.51
CA LEU A 193 2.01 -15.96 7.15
C LEU A 193 2.95 -17.14 7.42
N ARG A 194 4.25 -16.91 7.24
CA ARG A 194 5.27 -17.80 7.75
C ARG A 194 5.46 -17.61 9.25
N TYR A 195 5.04 -18.60 10.02
CA TYR A 195 5.25 -18.64 11.47
C TYR A 195 6.58 -19.31 11.80
N MET A 196 7.46 -18.58 12.49
CA MET A 196 8.77 -19.10 12.89
C MET A 196 8.71 -20.33 13.78
N ALA A 197 7.65 -20.47 14.56
CA ALA A 197 7.43 -21.61 15.45
C ALA A 197 6.94 -22.88 14.72
N VAL A 198 6.48 -22.77 13.47
CA VAL A 198 5.88 -23.89 12.73
C VAL A 198 6.87 -24.41 11.67
N ASP A 199 7.09 -23.63 10.62
CA ASP A 199 7.97 -23.95 9.51
C ASP A 199 8.35 -22.65 8.81
N ARG A 200 9.65 -22.42 8.60
CA ARG A 200 10.14 -21.22 7.92
C ARG A 200 10.00 -21.27 6.39
N TRP A 201 9.55 -22.37 5.81
CA TRP A 201 9.43 -22.53 4.35
C TRP A 201 7.99 -22.66 3.88
N LYS A 202 7.08 -22.99 4.78
CA LYS A 202 5.67 -23.22 4.47
C LYS A 202 4.79 -22.14 5.09
N PRO A 203 4.24 -21.21 4.29
CA PRO A 203 3.21 -20.30 4.76
C PRO A 203 2.02 -21.09 5.33
N VAL A 204 1.44 -20.57 6.41
CA VAL A 204 0.26 -21.13 7.05
C VAL A 204 -0.86 -20.08 6.97
N PRO A 205 -2.10 -20.48 6.66
CA PRO A 205 -3.24 -19.58 6.75
C PRO A 205 -3.34 -18.99 8.17
N VAL A 206 -3.44 -17.67 8.27
CA VAL A 206 -3.48 -16.96 9.57
C VAL A 206 -4.67 -17.43 10.43
N ARG A 207 -5.78 -17.79 9.77
CA ARG A 207 -6.97 -18.37 10.42
C ARG A 207 -6.72 -19.75 11.07
N GLU A 208 -5.64 -20.45 10.72
CA GLU A 208 -5.28 -21.76 11.26
C GLU A 208 -4.27 -21.66 12.42
N HIS A 209 -3.80 -20.46 12.75
CA HIS A 209 -2.85 -20.21 13.83
C HIS A 209 -3.52 -19.49 15.00
N PRO A 210 -3.93 -20.22 16.07
CA PRO A 210 -4.57 -19.62 17.22
C PRO A 210 -3.57 -18.93 18.15
N TYR A 211 -4.06 -17.95 18.87
CA TYR A 211 -3.34 -17.19 19.89
C TYR A 211 -4.06 -17.28 21.24
N ASP A 212 -3.28 -17.22 22.32
CA ASP A 212 -3.78 -17.05 23.68
C ASP A 212 -2.79 -16.17 24.44
N LEU A 213 -3.08 -14.88 24.47
CA LEU A 213 -2.17 -13.83 24.95
C LEU A 213 -2.80 -13.10 26.12
N GLU A 214 -2.06 -12.94 27.22
CA GLU A 214 -2.48 -12.10 28.35
C GLU A 214 -2.52 -10.61 27.98
N LEU A 215 -1.58 -10.19 27.13
CA LEU A 215 -1.53 -8.86 26.53
C LEU A 215 -1.28 -9.00 25.02
N CYS A 216 -2.07 -8.31 24.21
CA CYS A 216 -1.93 -8.38 22.77
C CYS A 216 -0.61 -7.72 22.29
N ASP A 217 0.29 -8.51 21.72
CA ASP A 217 1.56 -8.07 21.13
C ASP A 217 1.73 -8.59 19.69
N LEU A 218 0.64 -8.99 19.02
CA LEU A 218 0.66 -9.62 17.69
C LEU A 218 1.52 -8.84 16.66
N CYS A 219 1.41 -7.52 16.64
CA CYS A 219 2.22 -6.67 15.75
C CYS A 219 3.72 -6.76 16.02
N VAL A 220 4.14 -7.02 17.26
CA VAL A 220 5.54 -7.18 17.67
C VAL A 220 6.01 -8.59 17.41
N ARG A 221 5.29 -9.61 17.90
CA ARG A 221 5.73 -11.01 17.78
C ARG A 221 5.80 -11.47 16.32
N GLU A 222 4.80 -11.11 15.52
CA GLU A 222 4.73 -11.53 14.12
C GLU A 222 5.50 -10.60 13.18
N CYS A 223 6.03 -9.47 13.65
CA CYS A 223 6.90 -8.65 12.81
C CYS A 223 8.10 -9.51 12.37
N PRO A 224 8.34 -9.68 11.05
CA PRO A 224 9.43 -10.53 10.57
C PRO A 224 10.80 -9.87 10.74
N VAL A 225 10.84 -8.56 10.99
CA VAL A 225 12.06 -7.78 11.19
C VAL A 225 12.33 -7.63 12.68
N LYS A 226 13.56 -7.96 13.09
CA LYS A 226 14.01 -7.81 14.47
C LYS A 226 14.05 -6.32 14.86
N ASP A 227 13.62 -6.02 16.08
CA ASP A 227 13.65 -4.68 16.69
C ASP A 227 12.94 -3.58 15.87
N ALA A 228 12.03 -3.95 14.96
CA ALA A 228 11.27 -2.99 14.15
C ALA A 228 10.04 -2.43 14.88
N ILE A 229 9.48 -3.18 15.84
CA ILE A 229 8.35 -2.76 16.67
C ILE A 229 8.55 -3.32 18.08
N GLU A 230 8.29 -2.51 19.11
CA GLU A 230 8.39 -2.88 20.52
C GLU A 230 7.15 -2.38 21.29
N LEU A 231 6.69 -3.12 22.31
CA LEU A 231 5.72 -2.58 23.25
C LEU A 231 6.44 -1.76 24.32
N ARG A 232 6.18 -0.45 24.37
CA ARG A 232 6.75 0.45 25.38
C ARG A 232 5.67 1.02 26.30
N PRO A 233 5.96 1.24 27.59
CA PRO A 233 5.07 1.98 28.46
C PRO A 233 5.03 3.45 27.99
N VAL A 234 3.85 3.93 27.63
CA VAL A 234 3.61 5.33 27.25
C VAL A 234 2.56 5.91 28.18
N LYS A 235 2.88 7.06 28.78
CA LYS A 235 1.97 7.78 29.67
C LYS A 235 0.94 8.55 28.85
N GLY A 236 -0.33 8.19 28.98
CA GLY A 236 -1.44 8.90 28.35
C GLY A 236 -1.66 10.29 28.94
N ALA A 237 -2.50 11.10 28.29
CA ALA A 237 -2.88 12.43 28.77
C ALA A 237 -3.61 12.40 30.13
N ASP A 238 -4.21 11.26 30.46
CA ASP A 238 -4.86 10.97 31.75
C ASP A 238 -3.87 10.52 32.84
N GLY A 239 -2.57 10.47 32.52
CA GLY A 239 -1.52 10.07 33.44
C GLY A 239 -1.35 8.56 33.61
N VAL A 240 -2.16 7.74 32.93
CA VAL A 240 -2.09 6.28 33.00
C VAL A 240 -1.08 5.76 31.98
N GLU A 241 -0.15 4.93 32.44
CA GLU A 241 0.81 4.24 31.57
C GLU A 241 0.15 3.05 30.87
N ARG A 242 0.35 2.97 29.55
CA ARG A 242 -0.21 1.93 28.69
C ARG A 242 0.87 1.33 27.82
N MET A 243 0.87 0.01 27.69
CA MET A 243 1.75 -0.68 26.76
C MET A 243 1.33 -0.35 25.33
N THR A 244 2.23 0.32 24.61
CA THR A 244 1.95 0.92 23.31
C THR A 244 2.95 0.40 22.27
N PRO A 245 2.49 -0.13 21.13
CA PRO A 245 3.39 -0.52 20.06
C PRO A 245 4.07 0.72 19.47
N THR A 246 5.38 0.78 19.65
CA THR A 246 6.25 1.81 19.13
C THR A 246 7.03 1.24 17.95
N VAL A 247 6.91 1.90 16.81
CA VAL A 247 7.63 1.54 15.58
C VAL A 247 9.02 2.14 15.66
N LEU A 248 10.03 1.36 15.29
CA LEU A 248 11.45 1.69 15.41
C LEU A 248 12.13 1.75 14.05
N GLU A 249 13.36 2.27 14.03
CA GLU A 249 14.15 2.52 12.82
C GLU A 249 14.23 1.30 11.85
N PRO A 250 14.40 0.05 12.33
CA PRO A 250 14.45 -1.12 11.45
C PRO A 250 13.14 -1.42 10.69
N CYS A 251 12.04 -0.70 10.97
CA CYS A 251 10.79 -0.88 10.26
C CYS A 251 10.97 -0.67 8.74
N VAL A 252 10.71 -1.73 7.99
CA VAL A 252 10.76 -1.74 6.51
C VAL A 252 9.41 -1.47 5.85
N GLY A 253 8.31 -1.47 6.62
CA GLY A 253 6.95 -1.22 6.13
C GLY A 253 6.29 -2.39 5.41
N CYS A 254 6.63 -3.64 5.77
CA CYS A 254 6.19 -4.83 5.05
C CYS A 254 4.69 -5.19 5.15
N GLY A 255 4.01 -4.67 6.18
CA GLY A 255 2.56 -4.86 6.36
C GLY A 255 2.14 -5.96 7.31
N VAL A 256 3.06 -6.82 7.79
CA VAL A 256 2.65 -7.96 8.64
C VAL A 256 1.92 -7.49 9.90
N CYS A 257 2.37 -6.38 10.52
CA CYS A 257 1.72 -5.81 11.69
C CYS A 257 0.27 -5.35 11.43
N GLU A 258 -0.01 -4.80 10.23
CA GLU A 258 -1.35 -4.40 9.83
C GLU A 258 -2.20 -5.63 9.49
N MET A 259 -1.65 -6.61 8.77
CA MET A 259 -2.34 -7.85 8.40
C MET A 259 -2.84 -8.60 9.64
N ILE A 260 -1.95 -8.80 10.61
CA ILE A 260 -2.21 -9.60 11.81
C ILE A 260 -3.00 -8.86 12.89
N CYS A 261 -3.14 -7.54 12.80
CA CYS A 261 -3.84 -6.76 13.82
C CYS A 261 -5.31 -7.26 13.95
N PRO A 262 -5.73 -7.78 15.11
CA PRO A 262 -7.05 -8.39 15.26
C PRO A 262 -8.17 -7.35 15.39
N ALA A 263 -7.83 -6.08 15.63
CA ALA A 263 -8.79 -4.99 15.73
C ALA A 263 -9.41 -4.67 14.36
N GLU A 264 -10.70 -4.32 14.36
CA GLU A 264 -11.42 -3.82 13.20
C GLU A 264 -12.16 -2.53 13.61
N PRO A 265 -11.78 -1.34 13.07
CA PRO A 265 -10.67 -1.10 12.15
C PRO A 265 -9.29 -1.38 12.76
N ALA A 266 -8.27 -1.60 11.91
CA ALA A 266 -6.91 -1.90 12.35
C ALA A 266 -6.30 -0.78 13.21
N ALA A 267 -5.62 -1.15 14.31
CA ALA A 267 -4.95 -0.20 15.20
C ALA A 267 -3.67 0.38 14.57
N ILE A 268 -2.89 -0.49 13.93
CA ILE A 268 -1.64 -0.16 13.25
C ILE A 268 -1.82 -0.40 11.75
N VAL A 269 -1.37 0.56 10.94
CA VAL A 269 -1.45 0.52 9.47
C VAL A 269 -0.08 0.82 8.88
N ILE A 270 0.14 0.43 7.63
CA ILE A 270 1.28 0.89 6.86
C ILE A 270 0.90 2.16 6.13
N ASP A 271 1.69 3.20 6.31
CA ASP A 271 1.66 4.36 5.45
C ASP A 271 2.58 4.11 4.25
N PRO A 272 2.02 3.98 3.04
CA PRO A 272 2.81 3.77 1.84
C PRO A 272 3.59 5.03 1.55
N GLN A 273 4.86 4.87 1.15
CA GLN A 273 5.75 5.99 0.86
C GLN A 273 5.99 6.97 2.03
N ALA A 274 5.54 6.66 3.25
CA ALA A 274 6.04 7.34 4.43
C ALA A 274 7.54 7.08 4.61
N VAL A 275 8.16 7.97 5.36
CA VAL A 275 9.59 7.98 5.65
C VAL A 275 9.78 7.98 7.15
N TRP A 276 10.86 7.38 7.61
CA TRP A 276 11.15 7.35 9.03
C TRP A 276 11.43 8.75 9.55
N LYS A 277 10.85 9.05 10.72
CA LYS A 277 11.09 10.27 11.46
C LYS A 277 11.50 9.83 12.86
N ALA A 278 12.73 10.17 13.22
CA ALA A 278 13.30 9.88 14.53
C ALA A 278 12.57 10.66 15.64
#